data_AF-A0A0D0T6W3-F1
#
_entry.id   AF-A0A0D0T6W3-F1
#
_cell.length_a   1.000
_cell.length_b   1.000
_cell.length_c   1.000
_cell.angle_alpha   90.00
_cell.angle_beta   90.00
_cell.angle_gamma   90.00
#
_symmetry.space_group_name_H-M   'P 1'
#
loop_
_entity.id
_entity.type
_entity.pdbx_description
1 polymer ?
#
loop_
_entity_poly.entity_id
_entity_poly.type
_entity_poly.pdbx_seq_one_letter_code
_entity_poly.pdbx_strand_id
1 'polypeptide(L)'
;FSPALISRLSSPHEPVAPSSNTDDIVRRRLAAESAHLRSQEAEILHSISAALEKENLDREKPGMSSQVLGRDIEEIREKVERMKEKKNNESEGVKLARQSVEQCYLANEDKPLDCWKQVEAFKTEVAKLEQAFVKSLQ
;
A
#
# COMPACT_ATOMS: atom_id res chain seq x y z
N PHE A 1 -63.49 -46.81 19.80
CA PHE A 1 -62.02 -46.75 19.67
C PHE A 1 -61.58 -47.89 18.77
N SER A 2 -60.95 -47.60 17.62
CA SER A 2 -60.67 -48.62 16.59
C SER A 2 -59.42 -49.45 16.96
N PRO A 3 -59.55 -50.79 17.07
CA PRO A 3 -58.44 -51.69 17.40
C PRO A 3 -57.26 -51.61 16.41
N ALA A 4 -57.53 -51.20 15.17
CA ALA A 4 -56.53 -51.03 14.12
C ALA A 4 -55.47 -49.95 14.42
N LEU A 5 -55.81 -48.92 15.20
CA LEU A 5 -54.84 -47.89 15.59
C LEU A 5 -53.88 -48.39 16.66
N ILE A 6 -54.38 -49.18 17.61
CA ILE A 6 -53.58 -49.73 18.72
C ILE A 6 -52.58 -50.77 18.17
N SER A 7 -52.99 -51.56 17.16
CA SER A 7 -52.12 -52.53 16.52
C SER A 7 -50.97 -51.88 15.73
N ARG A 8 -51.14 -50.65 15.22
CA ARG A 8 -50.07 -49.90 14.52
C ARG A 8 -49.05 -49.28 15.47
N LEU A 9 -49.45 -48.96 16.69
CA LEU A 9 -48.57 -48.39 17.71
C LEU A 9 -47.81 -49.46 18.52
N SER A 10 -48.27 -50.72 18.48
CA SER A 10 -47.70 -51.82 19.27
C SER A 10 -46.71 -52.70 18.50
N SER A 11 -46.65 -52.60 17.16
CA SER A 11 -45.56 -53.21 16.39
C SER A 11 -44.34 -52.30 16.42
N PRO A 12 -43.13 -52.81 16.71
CA PRO A 12 -41.90 -52.10 16.41
C PRO A 12 -41.94 -51.74 14.92
N HIS A 13 -41.81 -50.45 14.60
CA HIS A 13 -41.66 -50.00 13.23
C HIS A 13 -40.30 -50.52 12.74
N GLU A 14 -40.28 -51.68 12.08
CA GLU A 14 -39.22 -51.99 11.12
C GLU A 14 -39.09 -50.76 10.22
N PRO A 15 -37.89 -50.23 9.98
CA PRO A 15 -37.71 -49.06 9.14
C PRO A 15 -38.18 -49.44 7.74
N VAL A 16 -39.45 -49.14 7.44
CA VAL A 16 -39.98 -49.22 6.09
C VAL A 16 -39.06 -48.31 5.29
N ALA A 17 -38.36 -48.88 4.32
CA ALA A 17 -37.54 -48.10 3.41
C ALA A 17 -38.41 -46.94 2.93
N PRO A 18 -38.01 -45.67 3.18
CA PRO A 18 -38.81 -44.54 2.75
C PRO A 18 -39.07 -44.73 1.26
N SER A 19 -40.31 -44.50 0.80
CA SER A 19 -40.56 -44.54 -0.63
C SER A 19 -39.53 -43.62 -1.28
N SER A 20 -38.57 -44.17 -2.03
CA SER A 20 -37.36 -43.45 -2.46
C SER A 20 -37.71 -42.08 -3.05
N ASN A 21 -38.81 -42.04 -3.78
CA ASN A 21 -39.41 -40.85 -4.37
C ASN A 21 -39.71 -39.72 -3.38
N THR A 22 -40.25 -39.99 -2.19
CA THR A 22 -40.57 -38.94 -1.20
C THR A 22 -39.31 -38.41 -0.52
N ASP A 23 -38.38 -39.29 -0.20
CA ASP A 23 -37.10 -38.91 0.41
C ASP A 23 -36.23 -38.10 -0.56
N ASP A 24 -36.25 -38.45 -1.85
CA ASP A 24 -35.55 -37.72 -2.89
C ASP A 24 -36.13 -36.31 -3.07
N ILE A 25 -37.46 -36.15 -2.99
CA ILE A 25 -38.11 -34.84 -3.03
C ILE A 25 -37.72 -34.00 -1.80
N VAL A 26 -37.72 -34.60 -0.61
CA VAL A 26 -37.34 -33.92 0.64
C VAL A 26 -35.87 -33.48 0.60
N ARG A 27 -34.95 -34.37 0.20
CA ARG A 27 -33.53 -34.05 0.04
C ARG A 27 -33.29 -32.95 -0.98
N ARG A 28 -33.98 -33.00 -2.12
CA ARG A 28 -33.88 -31.96 -3.15
C ARG A 28 -34.36 -30.61 -2.63
N ARG A 29 -35.48 -30.57 -1.91
CA ARG A 29 -36.01 -29.34 -1.32
C ARG A 29 -35.07 -28.79 -0.25
N LEU A 30 -34.55 -29.64 0.62
CA LEU A 30 -33.58 -29.24 1.65
C LEU A 30 -32.30 -28.69 1.02
N ALA A 31 -31.78 -29.32 -0.04
CA ALA A 31 -30.62 -28.85 -0.76
C ALA A 31 -30.87 -27.47 -1.40
N ALA A 32 -32.01 -27.29 -2.07
CA ALA A 32 -32.39 -26.00 -2.65
C ALA A 32 -32.54 -24.90 -1.60
N GLU A 33 -33.21 -25.19 -0.48
CA GLU A 33 -33.39 -24.25 0.63
C GLU A 33 -32.05 -23.89 1.28
N SER A 34 -31.18 -24.89 1.50
CA SER A 34 -29.85 -24.66 2.07
C SER A 34 -28.95 -23.82 1.16
N ALA A 35 -29.05 -24.00 -0.16
CA ALA A 35 -28.33 -23.18 -1.13
C ALA A 35 -28.85 -21.74 -1.13
N HIS A 36 -30.16 -21.57 -1.04
CA HIS A 36 -30.79 -20.25 -0.94
C HIS A 36 -30.36 -19.51 0.33
N LEU A 37 -30.40 -20.17 1.49
CA LEU A 37 -29.97 -19.60 2.77
C LEU A 37 -28.49 -19.20 2.76
N ARG A 38 -27.60 -20.03 2.19
CA ARG A 38 -26.17 -19.68 2.05
C ARG A 38 -25.95 -18.47 1.15
N SER A 39 -26.76 -18.32 0.10
CA SER A 39 -26.69 -17.14 -0.77
C SER A 39 -27.10 -15.88 -0.03
N GLN A 40 -28.20 -15.94 0.74
CA GLN A 40 -28.63 -14.80 1.56
C GLN A 40 -27.60 -14.46 2.64
N GLU A 41 -27.01 -15.46 3.28
CA GLU A 41 -25.93 -15.26 4.26
C GLU A 41 -24.73 -14.55 3.64
N ALA A 42 -24.30 -14.95 2.44
CA ALA A 42 -23.20 -14.30 1.73
C ALA A 42 -23.51 -12.83 1.40
N GLU A 43 -24.75 -12.52 0.99
CA GLU A 43 -25.19 -11.16 0.71
C GLU A 43 -25.23 -10.30 1.98
N ILE A 44 -25.75 -10.85 3.09
CA ILE A 44 -25.78 -10.17 4.39
C ILE A 44 -24.36 -9.92 4.89
N LEU A 45 -23.46 -10.91 4.82
CA LEU A 45 -22.06 -10.74 5.22
C LEU A 45 -21.35 -9.68 4.37
N HIS A 46 -21.62 -9.65 3.06
CA HIS A 46 -21.11 -8.60 2.19
C HIS A 46 -21.61 -7.22 2.62
N SER A 47 -22.91 -7.07 2.85
CA SER A 47 -23.51 -5.81 3.33
C SER A 47 -22.94 -5.36 4.67
N ILE A 48 -22.78 -6.27 5.63
CA ILE A 48 -22.17 -5.97 6.94
C ILE A 48 -20.72 -5.53 6.76
N SER A 49 -19.94 -6.23 5.93
CA SER A 49 -18.53 -5.88 5.71
C SER A 49 -18.38 -4.49 5.09
N ALA A 50 -19.20 -4.16 4.08
CA ALA A 50 -19.20 -2.85 3.44
C ALA A 50 -19.65 -1.73 4.40
N ALA A 51 -20.65 -2.01 5.24
CA ALA A 51 -21.11 -1.05 6.25
C ALA A 51 -20.04 -0.80 7.32
N LEU A 52 -19.34 -1.86 7.77
CA LEU A 52 -18.27 -1.75 8.76
C LEU A 52 -17.04 -1.03 8.19
N GLU A 53 -16.68 -1.29 6.93
CA GLU A 53 -15.61 -0.56 6.24
C GLU A 53 -15.94 0.93 6.13
N LYS A 54 -17.18 1.26 5.74
CA LYS A 54 -17.64 2.64 5.69
C LYS A 54 -17.63 3.30 7.07
N GLU A 55 -18.13 2.62 8.10
CA GLU A 55 -18.12 3.15 9.48
C GLU A 55 -16.68 3.36 9.98
N ASN A 56 -15.76 2.44 9.68
CA ASN A 56 -14.35 2.62 10.00
C ASN A 56 -13.79 3.86 9.29
N LEU A 57 -14.07 4.04 8.00
CA LEU A 57 -13.64 5.24 7.25
C LEU A 57 -14.25 6.53 7.81
N ASP A 58 -15.50 6.51 8.28
CA ASP A 58 -16.21 7.66 8.85
C ASP A 58 -15.78 7.96 10.30
N ARG A 59 -15.36 6.93 11.08
CA ARG A 59 -14.84 7.07 12.46
C ARG A 59 -13.36 7.44 12.52
N GLU A 60 -12.58 7.09 11.51
CA GLU A 60 -11.22 7.58 11.33
C GLU A 60 -11.25 9.13 11.30
N LYS A 61 -10.59 9.76 12.28
CA LYS A 61 -10.61 11.22 12.44
C LYS A 61 -10.20 11.90 11.12
N PRO A 62 -10.76 13.08 10.78
CA PRO A 62 -10.32 13.83 9.61
C PRO A 62 -8.81 14.11 9.73
N GLY A 63 -8.02 13.39 8.91
CA GLY A 63 -6.55 13.39 8.95
C GLY A 63 -5.88 12.01 9.09
N MET A 64 -6.59 10.94 9.46
CA MET A 64 -6.01 9.59 9.63
C MET A 64 -6.52 8.54 8.64
N SER A 65 -7.38 8.93 7.68
CA SER A 65 -7.83 8.00 6.64
C SER A 65 -6.68 7.55 5.74
N SER A 66 -6.75 6.30 5.28
CA SER A 66 -5.76 5.72 4.34
C SER A 66 -5.53 6.59 3.10
N GLN A 67 -6.53 7.36 2.67
CA GLN A 67 -6.40 8.26 1.52
C GLN A 67 -5.57 9.51 1.83
N VAL A 68 -5.72 10.07 3.04
CA VAL A 68 -4.89 11.21 3.49
C VAL A 68 -3.45 10.76 3.64
N LEU A 69 -3.21 9.60 4.27
CA LEU A 69 -1.87 9.01 4.38
C LEU A 69 -1.23 8.75 3.01
N GLY A 70 -1.99 8.21 2.05
CA GLY A 70 -1.49 7.98 0.69
C GLY A 70 -1.05 9.28 0.01
N ARG A 71 -1.83 10.35 0.16
CA ARG A 71 -1.47 11.68 -0.37
C ARG A 71 -0.23 12.25 0.33
N ASP A 72 -0.16 12.15 1.65
CA ASP A 72 0.95 12.68 2.43
C ASP A 72 2.26 11.93 2.12
N ILE A 73 2.20 10.61 1.91
CA ILE A 73 3.33 9.80 1.47
C ILE A 73 3.84 10.25 0.09
N GLU A 74 2.94 10.50 -0.86
CA GLU A 74 3.33 10.97 -2.19
C GLU A 74 3.96 12.36 -2.13
N GLU A 75 3.40 13.28 -1.33
CA GLU A 75 3.97 14.61 -1.13
C GLU A 75 5.38 14.53 -0.53
N ILE A 76 5.59 13.67 0.46
CA ILE A 76 6.91 13.44 1.06
C ILE A 76 7.87 12.86 0.02
N ARG A 77 7.42 11.88 -0.77
CA ARG A 77 8.23 11.27 -1.82
C ARG A 77 8.70 12.31 -2.84
N GLU A 78 7.80 13.15 -3.33
CA GLU A 78 8.16 14.22 -4.24
C GLU A 78 9.13 15.23 -3.61
N LYS A 79 8.93 15.60 -2.34
CA LYS A 79 9.86 16.49 -1.62
C LYS A 79 11.25 15.88 -1.53
N VAL A 80 11.36 14.58 -1.24
CA VAL A 80 12.63 13.87 -1.17
C VAL A 80 13.33 13.84 -2.53
N GLU A 81 12.62 13.53 -3.62
CA GLU A 81 13.21 13.53 -4.95
C GLU A 81 13.69 14.93 -5.36
N ARG A 82 12.88 15.98 -5.14
CA ARG A 82 13.30 17.38 -5.37
C ARG A 82 14.54 17.75 -4.55
N MET A 83 14.65 17.29 -3.31
CA MET A 83 15.84 17.53 -2.48
C MET A 83 17.07 16.77 -3.00
N LYS A 84 16.88 15.54 -3.48
CA LYS A 84 17.95 14.71 -4.03
C LYS A 84 18.49 15.26 -5.34
N GLU A 85 17.61 15.73 -6.22
CA GLU A 85 17.98 16.45 -7.45
C GLU A 85 18.80 17.72 -7.12
N LYS A 86 18.35 18.50 -6.14
CA LYS A 86 19.10 19.69 -5.67
C LYS A 86 20.46 19.35 -5.07
N LYS A 87 20.59 18.22 -4.36
CA LYS A 87 21.86 17.78 -3.76
C LYS A 87 22.86 17.29 -4.82
N ASN A 88 22.37 16.79 -5.96
CA ASN A 88 23.20 16.40 -7.10
C ASN A 88 23.56 17.57 -8.04
N ASN A 89 23.06 18.79 -7.79
CA ASN A 89 23.41 19.99 -8.55
C ASN A 89 24.77 20.60 -8.15
N GLU A 90 25.78 19.76 -7.86
CA GLU A 90 27.15 20.25 -8.00
C GLU A 90 27.34 20.54 -9.49
N SER A 91 27.54 21.82 -9.84
CA SER A 91 27.68 22.21 -11.25
C SER A 91 28.91 21.51 -11.83
N GLU A 92 28.84 21.13 -13.11
CA GLU A 92 29.99 20.53 -13.80
C GLU A 92 31.23 21.43 -13.74
N GLY A 93 31.04 22.76 -13.70
CA GLY A 93 32.13 23.71 -13.48
C GLY A 93 32.85 23.52 -12.15
N VAL A 94 32.11 23.34 -11.04
CA VAL A 94 32.69 23.10 -9.71
C VAL A 94 33.38 21.72 -9.66
N LYS A 95 32.79 20.68 -10.27
CA LYS A 95 33.40 19.34 -10.33
C LYS A 95 34.74 19.36 -11.08
N LEU A 96 34.77 19.97 -12.26
CA LEU A 96 35.98 20.06 -13.09
C LEU A 96 37.06 20.90 -12.41
N ALA A 97 36.68 22.02 -11.79
CA ALA A 97 37.62 22.86 -11.05
C ALA A 97 38.19 22.13 -9.83
N ARG A 98 37.37 21.35 -9.10
CA ARG A 98 37.84 20.49 -8.00
C ARG A 98 38.85 19.46 -8.48
N GLN A 99 38.55 18.74 -9.57
CA GLN A 99 39.46 17.75 -10.14
C GLN A 99 40.79 18.39 -10.58
N SER A 100 40.76 19.59 -11.15
CA SER A 100 41.96 20.34 -11.54
C SER A 100 42.86 20.69 -10.35
N VAL A 101 42.25 21.07 -9.21
CA VAL A 101 42.97 21.32 -7.95
C VAL A 101 43.60 20.04 -7.41
N GLU A 102 42.82 18.95 -7.35
CA GLU A 102 43.30 17.64 -6.89
C GLU A 102 44.48 17.16 -7.76
N GLN A 103 44.35 17.21 -9.09
CA GLN A 103 45.40 16.83 -10.02
C GLN A 103 46.65 17.70 -9.87
N CYS A 104 46.50 19.01 -9.65
CA CYS A 104 47.65 19.89 -9.45
C CYS A 104 48.43 19.54 -8.18
N TYR A 105 47.73 19.30 -7.07
CA TYR A 105 48.39 18.92 -5.82
C TYR A 105 49.08 17.56 -5.91
N LEU A 106 48.45 16.59 -6.55
CA LEU A 106 49.07 15.28 -6.81
C LEU A 106 50.31 15.38 -7.70
N ALA A 107 50.33 16.31 -8.66
CA ALA A 107 51.50 16.53 -9.52
C ALA A 107 52.61 17.35 -8.85
N ASN A 108 52.30 18.11 -7.78
CA ASN A 108 53.21 19.04 -7.13
C ASN A 108 53.23 18.85 -5.60
N GLU A 109 53.51 17.63 -5.14
CA GLU A 109 53.49 17.28 -3.71
C GLU A 109 54.44 18.14 -2.86
N ASP A 110 55.64 18.44 -3.36
CA ASP A 110 56.64 19.27 -2.68
C ASP A 110 56.43 20.79 -2.88
N LYS A 111 55.53 21.18 -3.79
CA LYS A 111 55.28 22.59 -4.15
C LYS A 111 53.79 22.90 -4.28
N PRO A 112 53.00 22.71 -3.21
CA PRO A 112 51.56 22.94 -3.25
C PRO A 112 51.19 24.40 -3.57
N LEU A 113 52.08 25.36 -3.28
CA LEU A 113 51.84 26.78 -3.57
C LEU A 113 51.78 27.10 -5.07
N ASP A 114 52.32 26.24 -5.95
CA ASP A 114 52.26 26.45 -7.41
C ASP A 114 50.83 26.24 -7.96
N CYS A 115 49.94 25.60 -7.19
CA CYS A 115 48.56 25.29 -7.56
C CYS A 115 47.56 26.44 -7.30
N TRP A 116 48.04 27.64 -6.99
CA TRP A 116 47.19 28.78 -6.62
C TRP A 116 46.18 29.16 -7.70
N LYS A 117 46.53 29.02 -8.98
CA LYS A 117 45.64 29.34 -10.11
C LYS A 117 44.43 28.41 -10.17
N GLN A 118 44.64 27.12 -9.97
CA GLN A 118 43.58 26.11 -9.95
C GLN A 118 42.65 26.34 -8.75
N VAL A 119 43.23 26.68 -7.60
CA VAL A 119 42.46 27.01 -6.38
C VAL A 119 41.64 28.29 -6.57
N GLU A 120 42.18 29.32 -7.22
CA GLU A 120 41.44 30.54 -7.53
C GLU A 120 40.30 30.27 -8.51
N ALA A 121 40.53 29.47 -9.55
CA ALA A 121 39.48 29.03 -10.46
C ALA A 121 38.37 28.27 -9.72
N PHE A 122 38.71 27.32 -8.84
CA PHE A 122 37.74 26.63 -8.00
C PHE A 122 36.91 27.58 -7.12
N LYS A 123 37.57 28.53 -6.45
CA LYS A 123 36.87 29.54 -5.63
C LYS A 123 35.88 30.37 -6.44
N THR A 124 36.22 30.74 -7.67
CA THR A 124 35.31 31.51 -8.54
C THR A 124 34.09 30.70 -8.96
N GLU A 125 34.23 29.41 -9.29
CA GLU A 125 33.09 28.55 -9.62
C GLU A 125 32.19 28.29 -8.40
N VAL A 126 32.78 28.08 -7.22
CA VAL A 126 32.01 27.95 -5.97
C VAL A 126 31.25 29.23 -5.66
N ALA A 127 31.88 30.41 -5.79
CA ALA A 127 31.20 31.68 -5.56
C ALA A 127 30.00 31.90 -6.49
N LYS A 128 30.08 31.46 -7.76
CA LYS A 128 28.93 31.48 -8.68
C LYS A 128 27.80 30.57 -8.21
N LEU A 129 28.14 29.36 -7.76
CA LEU A 129 27.16 28.40 -7.23
C LEU A 129 26.50 28.93 -5.96
N GLU A 130 27.27 29.50 -5.04
CA GLU A 130 26.76 30.13 -3.81
C GLU A 130 25.83 31.30 -4.14
N GLN A 131 26.20 32.19 -5.08
CA GLN A 131 25.34 33.28 -5.51
C GLN A 131 24.02 32.79 -6.13
N ALA A 132 24.06 31.75 -6.95
CA ALA A 132 22.86 31.15 -7.53
C ALA A 132 21.99 30.51 -6.46
N PHE A 133 22.59 29.83 -5.48
CA PHE A 133 21.88 29.23 -4.34
C PHE A 133 21.20 30.30 -3.49
N VAL A 134 21.91 31.36 -3.10
CA VAL A 134 21.33 32.47 -2.31
C VAL A 134 20.17 33.13 -3.06
N LYS A 135 20.29 33.35 -4.37
CA LYS A 135 19.19 33.89 -5.20
C LYS A 135 17.98 32.96 -5.26
N SER A 136 18.17 31.64 -5.17
CA SER A 136 17.06 30.68 -5.18
C SER A 136 16.26 30.61 -3.87
N LEU A 137 16.78 31.22 -2.79
CA LEU A 137 16.13 31.28 -1.48
C LEU A 137 15.33 32.59 -1.27
N GLN A 138 15.49 33.57 -2.15
CA GLN A 138 14.72 34.83 -2.15
C GLN A 138 13.44 34.69 -2.97
#